data_AF-A0A9N9WAH8-F1
#
_entry.id   AF-A0A9N9WAH8-F1
#
_cell.length_a   1.000
_cell.length_b   1.000
_cell.length_c   1.000
_cell.angle_alpha   90.00
_cell.angle_beta   90.00
_cell.angle_gamma   90.00
#
_symmetry.space_group_name_H-M   'P 1'
#
loop_
_entity.id
_entity.type
_entity.pdbx_description
1 polymer ?
#
loop_
_entity_poly.entity_id
_entity_poly.type
_entity_poly.pdbx_seq_one_letter_code
_entity_poly.pdbx_strand_id
1 'polypeptide(L)'
;MNEKNKKVAIKFLEKWKAFVTKRKEILNKHRQECLNTFFDKVAKKKMDAKQSNDFVNKTKMLARDYSTYQQRYQVQKHIIALQKAKLEEQNRLIEELKYNRIIEASRQSVDAMKDEIRKTYFDIDRQLKPKIKCLTNELKLQQIEEPSLVLHCLKVPRFLQRMEKRAREREEKHAIIRERRRQMEEERVRLKQQAELAKAEMDKEEKIKRMEELREKRRKEKIENIRRKQYAARLRSLIVMADLHYERTLKTKYIRQLKILLQIKRDNNEKAKIHYAFQLKKNVFLHWMWYTEDMWCERNYIAEEFDRKKKLSQALKQFKLNVQGYILKKQVADDYYDLFVTQMVFRKFKEAISIVKKEQDLKFQKAIKYYNSNLLFKIFTCWRTLPALNALKREQEARKARWREKVLQVVPDYVPPED
;
A
#
# COMPACT_ATOMS: atom_id res chain seq x y z
N MET A 1 -42.45 -13.39 -70.63
CA MET A 1 -41.53 -12.68 -69.69
C MET A 1 -40.13 -12.68 -70.32
N ASN A 2 -39.62 -11.51 -70.71
CA ASN A 2 -38.45 -11.36 -71.59
C ASN A 2 -37.17 -12.01 -71.04
N GLU A 3 -36.43 -12.70 -71.90
CA GLU A 3 -35.16 -13.38 -71.62
C GLU A 3 -34.11 -12.45 -70.98
N LYS A 4 -34.14 -11.16 -71.35
CA LYS A 4 -33.36 -10.08 -70.71
C LYS A 4 -33.66 -9.93 -69.22
N ASN A 5 -34.92 -10.03 -68.80
CA ASN A 5 -35.31 -9.87 -67.41
C ASN A 5 -34.84 -11.07 -66.55
N LYS A 6 -34.81 -12.29 -67.12
CA LYS A 6 -34.22 -13.46 -66.46
C LYS A 6 -32.71 -13.31 -66.26
N LYS A 7 -31.97 -12.84 -67.28
CA LYS A 7 -30.51 -12.61 -67.16
C LYS A 7 -30.17 -11.55 -66.11
N VAL A 8 -30.97 -10.48 -66.03
CA VAL A 8 -30.78 -9.44 -65.01
C VAL A 8 -31.07 -9.98 -63.61
N ALA A 9 -32.15 -10.75 -63.43
CA ALA A 9 -32.49 -11.37 -62.14
C ALA A 9 -31.38 -12.32 -61.65
N ILE A 10 -30.82 -13.16 -62.53
CA ILE A 10 -29.72 -14.07 -62.19
C ILE A 10 -28.48 -13.28 -61.73
N LYS A 11 -28.12 -12.20 -62.43
CA LYS A 11 -26.97 -11.35 -62.08
C LYS A 11 -27.12 -10.69 -60.71
N PHE A 12 -28.33 -10.23 -60.36
CA PHE A 12 -28.59 -9.68 -59.03
C PHE A 12 -28.60 -10.76 -57.93
N LEU A 13 -29.07 -11.96 -58.26
CA LEU A 13 -29.10 -13.09 -57.34
C LEU A 13 -27.68 -13.60 -57.03
N GLU A 14 -26.79 -13.62 -58.03
CA GLU A 14 -25.36 -13.90 -57.84
C GLU A 14 -24.65 -12.84 -57.00
N LYS A 15 -24.91 -11.54 -57.26
CA LYS A 15 -24.40 -10.44 -56.43
C LYS A 15 -24.88 -10.54 -54.99
N TRP A 16 -26.15 -10.89 -54.77
CA TRP A 16 -26.70 -11.09 -53.44
C TRP A 16 -26.06 -12.29 -52.73
N LYS A 17 -25.89 -13.42 -53.43
CA LYS A 17 -25.16 -14.58 -52.89
C LYS A 17 -23.74 -14.22 -52.47
N ALA A 18 -23.00 -13.50 -53.32
CA ALA A 18 -21.63 -13.04 -53.01
C ALA A 18 -21.58 -12.06 -51.82
N PHE A 19 -22.60 -11.21 -51.67
CA PHE A 19 -22.70 -10.32 -50.51
C PHE A 19 -22.98 -11.10 -49.21
N VAL A 20 -23.88 -12.08 -49.26
CA VAL A 20 -24.23 -12.92 -48.10
C VAL A 20 -23.04 -13.80 -47.67
N THR A 21 -22.29 -14.39 -48.60
CA THR A 21 -21.10 -15.18 -48.28
C THR A 21 -20.02 -14.31 -47.65
N LYS A 22 -19.73 -13.13 -48.22
CA LYS A 22 -18.76 -12.17 -47.66
C LYS A 22 -19.16 -11.69 -46.26
N ARG A 23 -20.44 -11.44 -46.02
CA ARG A 23 -20.95 -11.08 -44.69
C ARG A 23 -20.78 -12.22 -43.68
N LYS A 24 -21.03 -13.47 -44.10
CA LYS A 24 -20.86 -14.66 -43.26
C LYS A 24 -19.38 -14.90 -42.90
N GLU A 25 -18.46 -14.65 -43.84
CA GLU A 25 -17.01 -14.73 -43.58
C GLU A 25 -16.54 -13.68 -42.57
N ILE A 26 -17.02 -12.44 -42.66
CA ILE A 26 -16.71 -11.38 -41.70
C ILE A 26 -17.20 -11.76 -40.29
N LEU A 27 -18.44 -12.27 -40.19
CA LEU A 27 -19.02 -12.74 -38.94
C LEU A 27 -18.22 -13.91 -38.33
N ASN A 28 -17.78 -14.85 -39.15
CA ASN A 28 -16.95 -15.96 -38.71
C ASN A 28 -15.57 -15.50 -38.23
N LYS A 29 -14.93 -14.55 -38.92
CA LYS A 29 -13.64 -13.96 -38.48
C LYS A 29 -13.79 -13.27 -37.12
N HIS A 30 -14.81 -12.44 -36.96
CA HIS A 30 -15.08 -11.77 -35.68
C HIS A 30 -15.35 -12.78 -34.55
N ARG A 31 -16.09 -13.86 -34.84
CA ARG A 31 -16.32 -14.93 -33.86
C ARG A 31 -15.02 -15.64 -33.47
N GLN A 32 -14.13 -15.88 -34.43
CA GLN A 32 -12.84 -16.52 -34.19
C GLN A 32 -11.90 -15.63 -33.36
N GLU A 33 -11.89 -14.31 -33.61
CA GLU A 33 -11.15 -13.34 -32.81
C GLU A 33 -11.67 -13.26 -31.35
N CYS A 34 -12.99 -13.28 -31.15
CA CYS A 34 -13.57 -13.35 -29.81
C CYS A 34 -13.17 -14.63 -29.07
N LEU A 35 -13.18 -15.79 -29.76
CA LEU A 35 -12.76 -17.06 -29.17
C LEU A 35 -11.28 -17.06 -28.79
N ASN A 36 -10.40 -16.55 -29.67
CA ASN A 36 -8.97 -16.42 -29.38
C ASN A 36 -8.73 -15.52 -28.15
N THR A 37 -9.42 -14.37 -28.09
CA THR A 37 -9.34 -13.46 -26.94
C THR A 37 -9.82 -14.12 -25.64
N PHE A 38 -10.82 -14.99 -25.72
CA PHE A 38 -11.29 -15.76 -24.57
C PHE A 38 -10.24 -16.78 -24.10
N PHE A 39 -9.66 -17.55 -25.02
CA PHE A 39 -8.60 -18.51 -24.68
C PHE A 39 -7.35 -17.84 -24.10
N ASP A 40 -6.96 -16.67 -24.60
CA ASP A 40 -5.84 -15.88 -24.04
C ASP A 40 -6.11 -15.42 -22.61
N LYS A 41 -7.35 -14.99 -22.31
CA LYS A 41 -7.75 -14.63 -20.94
C LYS A 41 -7.72 -15.82 -19.99
N VAL A 42 -8.15 -17.00 -20.47
CA VAL A 42 -8.10 -18.24 -19.68
C VAL A 42 -6.65 -18.67 -19.43
N ALA A 43 -5.77 -18.55 -20.44
CA ALA A 43 -4.35 -18.84 -20.30
C ALA A 43 -3.67 -17.92 -19.28
N LYS A 44 -3.91 -16.60 -19.37
CA LYS A 44 -3.39 -15.61 -18.40
C LYS A 44 -3.86 -15.92 -16.98
N LYS A 45 -5.15 -16.17 -16.78
CA LYS A 45 -5.71 -16.51 -15.46
C LYS A 45 -5.10 -17.79 -14.88
N LYS A 46 -4.75 -18.77 -15.72
CA LYS A 46 -4.06 -20.00 -15.30
C LYS A 46 -2.60 -19.76 -14.91
N MET A 47 -1.91 -18.82 -15.55
CA MET A 47 -0.54 -18.42 -15.17
C MET A 47 -0.52 -17.61 -13.86
N ASP A 48 -1.46 -16.68 -13.70
CA ASP A 48 -1.59 -15.86 -12.47
C ASP A 48 -1.92 -16.74 -11.25
N ALA A 49 -2.78 -17.75 -11.42
CA ALA A 49 -3.09 -18.72 -10.37
C ALA A 49 -1.88 -19.55 -9.94
N LYS A 50 -0.99 -19.91 -10.87
CA LYS A 50 0.26 -20.63 -10.55
C LYS A 50 1.26 -19.73 -9.81
N GLN A 51 1.44 -18.48 -10.25
CA GLN A 51 2.33 -17.53 -9.56
C GLN A 51 1.85 -17.19 -8.14
N SER A 52 0.55 -17.09 -7.92
CA SER A 52 -0.03 -16.90 -6.59
C SER A 52 0.27 -18.07 -5.65
N ASN A 53 0.15 -19.31 -6.13
CA ASN A 53 0.44 -20.50 -5.33
C ASN A 53 1.93 -20.61 -4.95
N ASP A 54 2.84 -20.25 -5.86
CA ASP A 54 4.28 -20.22 -5.58
C ASP A 54 4.66 -19.15 -4.55
N PHE A 55 3.98 -17.99 -4.58
CA PHE A 55 4.17 -16.95 -3.58
C PHE A 55 3.70 -17.40 -2.19
N VAL A 56 2.50 -17.99 -2.10
CA VAL A 56 1.93 -18.52 -0.84
C VAL A 56 2.82 -19.62 -0.25
N ASN A 57 3.39 -20.50 -1.09
CA ASN A 57 4.31 -21.54 -0.64
C ASN A 57 5.65 -20.98 -0.14
N LYS A 58 6.20 -19.93 -0.78
CA LYS A 58 7.39 -19.21 -0.29
C LYS A 58 7.14 -18.53 1.06
N THR A 59 5.98 -17.91 1.25
CA THR A 59 5.62 -17.27 2.54
C THR A 59 5.49 -18.31 3.66
N LYS A 60 4.92 -19.48 3.38
CA LYS A 60 4.83 -20.59 4.34
C LYS A 60 6.20 -21.16 4.72
N MET A 61 7.16 -21.24 3.79
CA MET A 61 8.54 -21.63 4.12
C MET A 61 9.24 -20.62 5.02
N LEU A 62 9.12 -19.31 4.72
CA LEU A 62 9.72 -18.25 5.53
C LEU A 62 9.13 -18.20 6.96
N ALA A 63 7.83 -18.45 7.11
CA ALA A 63 7.19 -18.54 8.43
C ALA A 63 7.69 -19.76 9.25
N ARG A 64 7.94 -20.90 8.58
CA ARG A 64 8.49 -22.09 9.22
C ARG A 64 9.93 -21.87 9.69
N ASP A 65 10.74 -21.17 8.89
CA ASP A 65 12.11 -20.79 9.27
C ASP A 65 12.14 -19.85 10.48
N TYR A 66 11.19 -18.91 10.58
CA TYR A 66 11.10 -18.00 11.73
C TYR A 66 10.80 -18.76 13.04
N SER A 67 9.86 -19.71 13.00
CA SER A 67 9.53 -20.56 14.16
C SER A 67 10.70 -21.45 14.59
N THR A 68 11.46 -21.96 13.62
CA THR A 68 12.66 -22.79 13.86
C THR A 68 13.80 -21.96 14.47
N TYR A 69 13.94 -20.70 14.04
CA TYR A 69 14.93 -19.78 14.59
C TYR A 69 14.63 -19.39 16.04
N GLN A 70 13.34 -19.16 16.36
CA GLN A 70 12.90 -18.87 17.71
C GLN A 70 13.13 -20.05 18.66
N GLN A 71 12.86 -21.28 18.22
CA GLN A 71 13.16 -22.49 18.99
C GLN A 71 14.67 -22.68 19.20
N ARG A 72 15.51 -22.47 18.17
CA ARG A 72 16.98 -22.51 18.33
C ARG A 72 17.48 -21.44 19.29
N TYR A 73 16.95 -20.23 19.24
CA TYR A 73 17.33 -19.15 20.15
C TYR A 73 17.00 -19.49 21.60
N GLN A 74 15.83 -20.08 21.87
CA GLN A 74 15.47 -20.51 23.22
C GLN A 74 16.37 -21.65 23.73
N VAL A 75 16.70 -22.62 22.86
CA VAL A 75 17.65 -23.69 23.20
C VAL A 75 19.05 -23.11 23.48
N GLN A 76 19.53 -22.16 22.67
CA GLN A 76 20.81 -21.49 22.92
C GLN A 76 20.81 -20.70 24.23
N LYS A 77 19.71 -20.00 24.55
CA LYS A 77 19.55 -19.29 25.82
C LYS A 77 19.60 -20.26 27.02
N HIS A 78 18.96 -21.42 26.90
CA HIS A 78 18.99 -22.46 27.92
C HIS A 78 20.39 -23.08 28.09
N ILE A 79 21.10 -23.35 26.99
CA ILE A 79 22.48 -23.84 27.02
C ILE A 79 23.41 -22.82 27.69
N ILE A 80 23.27 -21.53 27.38
CA ILE A 80 24.06 -20.47 28.02
C ILE A 80 23.77 -20.39 29.52
N ALA A 81 22.50 -20.52 29.93
CA ALA A 81 22.13 -20.55 31.34
C ALA A 81 22.77 -21.74 32.08
N LEU A 82 22.74 -22.94 31.48
CA LEU A 82 23.41 -24.13 32.01
C LEU A 82 24.92 -23.96 32.12
N GLN A 83 25.56 -23.36 31.11
CA GLN A 83 27.00 -23.08 31.14
C GLN A 83 27.37 -22.08 32.24
N LYS A 84 26.53 -21.05 32.46
CA LYS A 84 26.72 -20.09 33.55
C LYS A 84 26.57 -20.75 34.93
N ALA A 85 25.56 -21.60 35.12
CA ALA A 85 25.38 -22.34 36.36
C ALA A 85 26.58 -23.26 36.66
N LYS A 86 27.08 -23.98 35.64
CA LYS A 86 28.31 -24.80 35.78
C LYS A 86 29.54 -23.98 36.15
N LEU A 87 29.70 -22.79 35.57
CA LEU A 87 30.81 -21.90 35.92
C LEU A 87 30.68 -21.37 37.35
N GLU A 88 29.46 -21.10 37.82
CA GLU A 88 29.21 -20.69 39.20
C GLU A 88 29.52 -21.80 40.20
N GLU A 89 29.12 -23.04 39.92
CA GLU A 89 29.49 -24.21 40.73
C GLU A 89 31.00 -24.43 40.77
N GLN A 90 31.68 -24.32 39.62
CA GLN A 90 33.13 -24.40 39.57
C GLN A 90 33.81 -23.29 40.39
N ASN A 91 33.28 -22.07 40.35
CA ASN A 91 33.79 -20.96 41.16
C ASN A 91 33.58 -21.20 42.66
N ARG A 92 32.41 -21.73 43.08
CA ARG A 92 32.17 -22.11 44.48
C ARG A 92 33.15 -23.18 44.95
N LEU A 93 33.40 -24.20 44.13
CA LEU A 93 34.39 -25.23 44.45
C LEU A 93 35.80 -24.65 44.59
N ILE A 94 36.17 -23.69 43.73
CA ILE A 94 37.45 -22.98 43.84
C ILE A 94 37.53 -22.17 45.14
N GLU A 95 36.44 -21.50 45.54
CA GLU A 95 36.38 -20.76 46.80
C GLU A 95 36.48 -21.69 48.01
N GLU A 96 35.79 -22.83 48.01
CA GLU A 96 35.92 -23.87 49.04
C GLU A 96 37.34 -24.42 49.11
N LEU A 97 37.97 -24.71 47.96
CA LEU A 97 39.36 -25.17 47.92
C LEU A 97 40.35 -24.10 48.42
N LYS A 98 40.10 -22.83 48.12
CA LYS A 98 40.88 -21.71 48.68
C LYS A 98 40.70 -21.60 50.19
N TYR A 99 39.46 -21.73 50.68
CA TYR A 99 39.15 -21.70 52.11
C TYR A 99 39.81 -22.87 52.85
N ASN A 100 39.71 -24.09 52.30
CA ASN A 100 40.40 -25.27 52.82
C ASN A 100 41.91 -25.09 52.83
N ARG A 101 42.50 -24.51 51.79
CA ARG A 101 43.94 -24.19 51.77
C ARG A 101 44.35 -23.18 52.84
N ILE A 102 43.49 -22.19 53.14
CA ILE A 102 43.71 -21.25 54.23
C ILE A 102 43.61 -21.96 55.59
N ILE A 103 42.64 -22.85 55.77
CA ILE A 103 42.51 -23.67 56.99
C ILE A 103 43.73 -24.58 57.15
N GLU A 104 44.18 -25.25 56.09
CA GLU A 104 45.37 -26.10 56.13
C GLU A 104 46.63 -25.29 56.44
N ALA A 105 46.81 -24.12 55.82
CA ALA A 105 47.93 -23.22 56.13
C ALA A 105 47.85 -22.70 57.58
N SER A 106 46.65 -22.40 58.08
CA SER A 106 46.44 -22.02 59.48
C SER A 106 46.77 -23.18 60.43
N ARG A 107 46.33 -24.40 60.12
CA ARG A 107 46.65 -25.61 60.89
C ARG A 107 48.16 -25.90 60.89
N GLN A 108 48.82 -25.80 59.73
CA GLN A 108 50.27 -25.93 59.62
C GLN A 108 51.01 -24.84 60.41
N SER A 109 50.50 -23.60 60.42
CA SER A 109 51.05 -22.52 61.26
C SER A 109 50.86 -22.80 62.75
N VAL A 110 49.72 -23.36 63.16
CA VAL A 110 49.47 -23.76 64.56
C VAL A 110 50.35 -24.94 64.95
N ASP A 111 50.54 -25.93 64.08
CA ASP A 111 51.42 -27.07 64.36
C ASP A 111 52.90 -26.65 64.36
N ALA A 112 53.32 -25.75 63.47
CA ALA A 112 54.65 -25.13 63.52
C ALA A 112 54.85 -24.31 64.81
N MET A 113 53.83 -23.57 65.25
CA MET A 113 53.85 -22.86 66.53
C MET A 113 53.90 -23.83 67.71
N LYS A 114 53.20 -24.97 67.67
CA LYS A 114 53.32 -26.03 68.69
C LYS A 114 54.71 -26.65 68.71
N ASP A 115 55.33 -26.86 67.56
CA ASP A 115 56.70 -27.38 67.48
C ASP A 115 57.74 -26.35 67.93
N GLU A 116 57.49 -25.06 67.68
CA GLU A 116 58.29 -23.95 68.21
C GLU A 116 58.08 -23.78 69.72
N ILE A 117 56.86 -23.96 70.23
CA ILE A 117 56.56 -24.05 71.67
C ILE A 117 57.25 -25.27 72.27
N ARG A 118 57.28 -26.43 71.61
CA ARG A 118 58.04 -27.60 72.08
C ARG A 118 59.54 -27.32 72.10
N LYS A 119 60.10 -26.71 71.05
CA LYS A 119 61.52 -26.32 71.00
C LYS A 119 61.87 -25.32 72.10
N THR A 120 61.05 -24.29 72.30
CA THR A 120 61.24 -23.33 73.39
C THR A 120 61.01 -23.98 74.76
N TYR A 121 60.10 -24.95 74.92
CA TYR A 121 59.98 -25.75 76.14
C TYR A 121 61.25 -26.59 76.40
N PHE A 122 61.83 -27.24 75.38
CA PHE A 122 63.09 -27.96 75.49
C PHE A 122 64.28 -27.04 75.81
N ASP A 123 64.31 -25.83 75.27
CA ASP A 123 65.38 -24.85 75.53
C ASP A 123 65.22 -24.17 76.91
N ILE A 124 63.99 -24.02 77.41
CA ILE A 124 63.69 -23.51 78.76
C ILE A 124 63.94 -24.61 79.82
N ASP A 125 63.71 -25.89 79.49
CA ASP A 125 64.03 -27.05 80.36
C ASP A 125 65.56 -27.26 80.50
N ARG A 126 66.34 -26.86 79.49
CA ARG A 126 67.81 -26.87 79.55
C ARG A 126 68.41 -25.74 80.41
N GLN A 127 67.66 -24.67 80.71
CA GLN A 127 68.19 -23.47 81.38
C GLN A 127 67.63 -23.21 82.79
N LEU A 128 66.74 -24.05 83.34
CA LEU A 128 66.14 -23.82 84.66
C LEU A 128 65.95 -25.10 85.52
N LYS A 129 67.05 -25.70 86.01
CA LYS A 129 67.27 -25.93 87.47
C LYS A 129 68.68 -26.49 87.80
N PRO A 130 69.27 -26.12 88.96
CA PRO A 130 70.71 -25.94 89.13
C PRO A 130 71.37 -26.70 90.32
N LYS A 131 72.72 -26.66 90.36
CA LYS A 131 73.58 -26.63 91.57
C LYS A 131 73.81 -27.95 92.36
N ILE A 132 75.08 -28.39 92.49
CA ILE A 132 75.86 -28.62 93.76
C ILE A 132 76.96 -29.74 93.66
N LYS A 133 78.19 -29.38 94.12
CA LYS A 133 79.37 -30.19 94.61
C LYS A 133 80.23 -30.91 93.54
N CYS A 134 81.59 -30.88 93.53
CA CYS A 134 82.66 -30.77 94.55
C CYS A 134 83.80 -29.86 94.01
N LEU A 135 84.53 -28.96 94.71
CA LEU A 135 85.48 -29.12 95.84
C LEU A 135 86.42 -30.33 95.72
N THR A 136 87.68 -30.14 95.31
CA THR A 136 88.91 -30.30 96.12
C THR A 136 90.17 -30.55 95.28
N ASN A 137 91.23 -29.83 95.70
CA ASN A 137 92.66 -30.20 95.70
C ASN A 137 93.38 -30.29 94.34
N GLU A 138 94.57 -29.77 94.09
CA GLU A 138 95.66 -29.15 94.87
C GLU A 138 96.76 -29.00 93.77
N LEU A 139 97.55 -27.95 93.55
CA LEU A 139 98.44 -27.17 94.40
C LEU A 139 99.11 -26.13 93.49
N LYS A 140 99.32 -24.91 94.01
CA LYS A 140 100.58 -24.14 93.90
C LYS A 140 100.97 -23.59 92.50
N LEU A 141 101.31 -22.32 92.29
CA LEU A 141 101.60 -21.14 93.13
C LEU A 141 101.31 -19.91 92.26
N GLN A 142 100.44 -19.00 92.71
CA GLN A 142 100.80 -17.65 93.19
C GLN A 142 101.66 -16.84 92.21
N GLN A 143 101.07 -15.85 91.50
CA GLN A 143 100.75 -14.49 91.99
C GLN A 143 102.03 -13.65 92.14
N ILE A 144 102.17 -12.39 91.72
CA ILE A 144 101.23 -11.28 91.51
C ILE A 144 102.10 -10.16 90.86
N GLU A 145 101.61 -9.41 89.85
CA GLU A 145 101.16 -8.00 89.94
C GLU A 145 102.16 -7.09 90.70
N GLU A 146 102.46 -5.87 90.28
CA GLU A 146 101.56 -4.73 90.14
C GLU A 146 102.43 -3.50 89.73
N PRO A 147 101.85 -2.40 89.21
CA PRO A 147 102.57 -1.17 88.93
C PRO A 147 102.60 -0.23 90.15
N SER A 148 103.81 0.26 90.47
CA SER A 148 104.17 1.64 90.80
C SER A 148 103.34 2.48 91.79
N LEU A 149 104.00 2.94 92.87
CA LEU A 149 104.26 4.35 93.27
C LEU A 149 104.01 4.72 94.76
N VAL A 150 104.92 5.57 95.26
CA VAL A 150 104.79 6.63 96.31
C VAL A 150 105.40 6.39 97.72
N LEU A 151 106.58 7.01 97.89
CA LEU A 151 107.09 7.91 98.97
C LEU A 151 107.06 7.59 100.49
N HIS A 152 108.30 7.64 101.04
CA HIS A 152 108.79 8.35 102.27
C HIS A 152 108.37 7.79 103.67
N CYS A 153 109.23 7.66 104.70
CA CYS A 153 110.40 8.43 105.16
C CYS A 153 111.39 7.57 105.99
N LEU A 154 112.70 7.90 105.93
CA LEU A 154 113.73 7.98 107.01
C LEU A 154 113.86 6.80 108.03
N LYS A 155 115.00 6.12 108.26
CA LYS A 155 116.41 6.51 108.46
C LYS A 155 117.35 5.28 108.34
N VAL A 156 118.58 5.53 107.88
CA VAL A 156 119.84 4.72 107.69
C VAL A 156 120.37 4.11 109.03
N PRO A 157 121.33 3.11 109.17
CA PRO A 157 122.42 2.59 108.28
C PRO A 157 122.84 1.06 108.25
N ARG A 158 123.52 0.72 107.12
CA ARG A 158 124.77 -0.07 106.83
C ARG A 158 125.03 -1.54 107.28
N PHE A 159 125.17 -2.43 106.29
CA PHE A 159 126.30 -3.39 106.15
C PHE A 159 126.27 -4.04 104.75
N LEU A 160 127.02 -3.43 103.84
CA LEU A 160 127.31 -3.87 102.48
C LEU A 160 128.63 -4.63 102.51
N GLN A 161 128.66 -5.96 102.24
CA GLN A 161 129.82 -6.68 101.64
C GLN A 161 129.69 -8.23 101.53
N ARG A 162 128.48 -8.79 101.32
CA ARG A 162 128.35 -10.18 100.78
C ARG A 162 127.61 -10.22 99.43
N MET A 163 127.53 -9.07 98.78
CA MET A 163 126.81 -8.83 97.52
C MET A 163 127.54 -9.34 96.27
N GLU A 164 128.83 -9.66 96.35
CA GLU A 164 129.65 -9.96 95.16
C GLU A 164 129.55 -11.40 94.64
N LYS A 165 129.12 -12.38 95.44
CA LYS A 165 128.98 -13.78 94.98
C LYS A 165 127.61 -14.12 94.39
N ARG A 166 126.61 -13.24 94.57
CA ARG A 166 125.21 -13.43 94.10
C ARG A 166 124.93 -12.77 92.74
N ALA A 167 125.87 -11.98 92.21
CA ALA A 167 125.71 -11.22 90.97
C ALA A 167 125.98 -12.05 89.70
N ARG A 168 126.94 -13.00 89.74
CA ARG A 168 127.30 -13.79 88.54
C ARG A 168 126.25 -14.84 88.13
N GLU A 169 125.49 -15.41 89.06
CA GLU A 169 124.45 -16.41 88.73
C GLU A 169 123.15 -15.81 88.17
N ARG A 170 122.96 -14.49 88.27
CA ARG A 170 121.78 -13.80 87.71
C ARG A 170 121.96 -13.45 86.24
N GLU A 171 123.18 -13.20 85.80
CA GLU A 171 123.47 -12.71 84.44
C GLU A 171 123.21 -13.81 83.38
N GLU A 172 123.52 -15.07 83.69
CA GLU A 172 123.28 -16.21 82.78
C GLU A 172 121.78 -16.56 82.62
N LYS A 173 120.94 -16.32 83.65
CA LYS A 173 119.47 -16.54 83.56
C LYS A 173 118.73 -15.45 82.80
N HIS A 174 119.26 -14.23 82.74
CA HIS A 174 118.61 -13.11 82.03
C HIS A 174 118.91 -13.06 80.52
N ALA A 175 119.90 -13.81 80.03
CA ALA A 175 120.18 -13.96 78.60
C ALA A 175 119.13 -14.84 77.89
N ILE A 176 118.75 -15.97 78.49
CA ILE A 176 117.82 -16.96 77.91
C ILE A 176 116.38 -16.42 77.78
N ILE A 177 115.98 -15.43 78.58
CA ILE A 177 114.61 -14.86 78.57
C ILE A 177 114.41 -13.82 77.44
N ARG A 178 115.47 -13.15 76.96
CA ARG A 178 115.33 -12.12 75.90
C ARG A 178 115.11 -12.71 74.50
N GLU A 179 115.66 -13.88 74.20
CA GLU A 179 115.47 -14.53 72.89
C GLU A 179 114.04 -15.04 72.67
N ARG A 180 113.36 -15.51 73.73
CA ARG A 180 111.98 -16.03 73.64
C ARG A 180 110.91 -14.95 73.42
N ARG A 181 111.19 -13.69 73.82
CA ARG A 181 110.28 -12.55 73.61
C ARG A 181 110.33 -11.99 72.19
N ARG A 182 111.47 -12.11 71.49
CA ARG A 182 111.61 -11.64 70.10
C ARG A 182 110.77 -12.48 69.11
N GLN A 183 110.70 -13.79 69.34
CA GLN A 183 109.95 -14.71 68.47
C GLN A 183 108.43 -14.51 68.55
N MET A 184 107.88 -14.18 69.72
CA MET A 184 106.43 -13.94 69.90
C MET A 184 105.94 -12.60 69.33
N GLU A 185 106.81 -11.58 69.24
CA GLU A 185 106.45 -10.26 68.69
C GLU A 185 106.41 -10.29 67.15
N GLU A 186 107.30 -11.05 66.50
CA GLU A 186 107.34 -11.21 65.05
C GLU A 186 106.13 -12.00 64.50
N GLU A 187 105.63 -13.01 65.22
CA GLU A 187 104.44 -13.77 64.82
C GLU A 187 103.15 -12.94 64.91
N ARG A 188 103.05 -12.04 65.90
CA ARG A 188 101.87 -11.16 66.07
C ARG A 188 101.78 -10.08 64.99
N VAL A 189 102.93 -9.61 64.49
CA VAL A 189 102.98 -8.60 63.41
C VAL A 189 102.65 -9.24 62.06
N ARG A 190 103.11 -10.48 61.79
CA ARG A 190 102.74 -11.21 60.56
C ARG A 190 101.23 -11.51 60.47
N LEU A 191 100.59 -11.88 61.58
CA LEU A 191 99.16 -12.20 61.59
C LEU A 191 98.28 -10.95 61.32
N LYS A 192 98.70 -9.77 61.77
CA LYS A 192 98.00 -8.51 61.49
C LYS A 192 98.11 -8.09 60.02
N GLN A 193 99.27 -8.26 59.41
CA GLN A 193 99.47 -7.92 57.99
C GLN A 193 98.70 -8.85 57.04
N GLN A 194 98.57 -10.13 57.39
CA GLN A 194 97.74 -11.08 56.62
C GLN A 194 96.24 -10.77 56.71
N ALA A 195 95.75 -10.31 57.87
CA ALA A 195 94.33 -9.94 58.03
C ALA A 195 93.95 -8.65 57.26
N GLU A 196 94.88 -7.70 57.12
CA GLU A 196 94.62 -6.45 56.41
C GLU A 196 94.62 -6.62 54.88
N LEU A 197 95.53 -7.46 54.36
CA LEU A 197 95.56 -7.81 52.94
C LEU A 197 94.31 -8.61 52.51
N ALA A 198 93.85 -9.55 53.35
CA ALA A 198 92.64 -10.32 53.09
C ALA A 198 91.37 -9.44 53.05
N LYS A 199 91.29 -8.42 53.92
CA LYS A 199 90.16 -7.48 53.93
C LYS A 199 90.15 -6.57 52.69
N ALA A 200 91.32 -6.15 52.22
CA ALA A 200 91.46 -5.32 51.03
C ALA A 200 91.15 -6.07 49.70
N GLU A 201 91.43 -7.37 49.62
CA GLU A 201 91.01 -8.21 48.48
C GLU A 201 89.51 -8.45 48.46
N MET A 202 88.90 -8.77 49.61
CA MET A 202 87.45 -8.93 49.74
C MET A 202 86.68 -7.66 49.34
N ASP A 203 87.17 -6.47 49.71
CA ASP A 203 86.55 -5.19 49.34
C ASP A 203 86.69 -4.86 47.83
N LYS A 204 87.79 -5.31 47.18
CA LYS A 204 87.98 -5.14 45.72
C LYS A 204 87.09 -6.12 44.94
N GLU A 205 86.99 -7.36 45.40
CA GLU A 205 86.11 -8.36 44.80
C GLU A 205 84.63 -7.99 44.96
N GLU A 206 84.21 -7.45 46.11
CA GLU A 206 82.85 -6.96 46.28
C GLU A 206 82.53 -5.78 45.36
N LYS A 207 83.46 -4.85 45.15
CA LYS A 207 83.27 -3.75 44.19
C LYS A 207 83.15 -4.24 42.76
N ILE A 208 83.95 -5.23 42.37
CA ILE A 208 83.86 -5.84 41.02
C ILE A 208 82.53 -6.59 40.87
N LYS A 209 82.12 -7.40 41.85
CA LYS A 209 80.82 -8.11 41.85
C LYS A 209 79.64 -7.14 41.79
N ARG A 210 79.64 -6.05 42.55
CA ARG A 210 78.59 -5.00 42.46
C ARG A 210 78.56 -4.32 41.09
N MET A 211 79.72 -4.08 40.48
CA MET A 211 79.80 -3.49 39.14
C MET A 211 79.33 -4.45 38.04
N GLU A 212 79.60 -5.75 38.17
CA GLU A 212 79.12 -6.79 37.27
C GLU A 212 77.62 -7.01 37.42
N GLU A 213 77.10 -7.07 38.64
CA GLU A 213 75.65 -7.13 38.91
C GLU A 213 74.90 -5.91 38.35
N LEU A 214 75.47 -4.70 38.44
CA LEU A 214 74.90 -3.51 37.83
C LEU A 214 74.94 -3.57 36.30
N ARG A 215 76.01 -4.10 35.71
CA ARG A 215 76.10 -4.31 34.24
C ARG A 215 75.11 -5.38 33.77
N GLU A 216 74.95 -6.46 34.51
CA GLU A 216 73.96 -7.50 34.23
C GLU A 216 72.52 -6.98 34.38
N LYS A 217 72.22 -6.22 35.43
CA LYS A 217 70.91 -5.56 35.60
C LYS A 217 70.62 -4.63 34.43
N ARG A 218 71.57 -3.78 34.02
CA ARG A 218 71.41 -2.91 32.84
C ARG A 218 71.24 -3.70 31.53
N ARG A 219 71.90 -4.86 31.37
CA ARG A 219 71.69 -5.75 30.20
C ARG A 219 70.31 -6.38 30.22
N LYS A 220 69.88 -6.92 31.36
CA LYS A 220 68.54 -7.51 31.57
C LYS A 220 67.44 -6.46 31.35
N GLU A 221 67.59 -5.24 31.88
CA GLU A 221 66.68 -4.12 31.66
C GLU A 221 66.63 -3.66 30.21
N LYS A 222 67.77 -3.62 29.50
CA LYS A 222 67.79 -3.31 28.06
C LYS A 222 67.03 -4.37 27.25
N ILE A 223 67.28 -5.66 27.52
CA ILE A 223 66.58 -6.77 26.85
C ILE A 223 65.08 -6.72 27.16
N GLU A 224 64.72 -6.49 28.42
CA GLU A 224 63.33 -6.37 28.86
C GLU A 224 62.63 -5.15 28.24
N ASN A 225 63.30 -4.00 28.17
CA ASN A 225 62.77 -2.82 27.49
C ASN A 225 62.60 -3.06 25.98
N ILE A 226 63.50 -3.79 25.33
CA ILE A 226 63.35 -4.19 23.93
C ILE A 226 62.13 -5.11 23.78
N ARG A 227 61.98 -6.11 24.66
CA ARG A 227 60.81 -7.01 24.67
C ARG A 227 59.50 -6.25 24.90
N ARG A 228 59.47 -5.32 25.84
CA ARG A 228 58.30 -4.45 26.09
C ARG A 228 57.97 -3.58 24.88
N LYS A 229 58.98 -2.99 24.22
CA LYS A 229 58.77 -2.21 22.99
C LYS A 229 58.26 -3.09 21.84
N GLN A 230 58.81 -4.28 21.65
CA GLN A 230 58.35 -5.25 20.64
C GLN A 230 56.93 -5.73 20.95
N TYR A 231 56.61 -6.01 22.20
CA TYR A 231 55.27 -6.39 22.64
C TYR A 231 54.27 -5.25 22.42
N ALA A 232 54.61 -4.03 22.81
CA ALA A 232 53.77 -2.85 22.57
C ALA A 232 53.56 -2.59 21.07
N ALA A 233 54.60 -2.77 20.24
CA ALA A 233 54.49 -2.67 18.78
C ALA A 233 53.56 -3.76 18.20
N ARG A 234 53.69 -5.01 18.66
CA ARG A 234 52.80 -6.11 18.28
C ARG A 234 51.37 -5.88 18.74
N LEU A 235 51.16 -5.33 19.93
CA LEU A 235 49.82 -5.02 20.43
C LEU A 235 49.17 -3.90 19.60
N ARG A 236 49.93 -2.84 19.27
CA ARG A 236 49.46 -1.79 18.37
C ARG A 236 49.08 -2.31 16.99
N SER A 237 49.90 -3.20 16.40
CA SER A 237 49.57 -3.78 15.09
C SER A 237 48.32 -4.66 15.13
N LEU A 238 48.12 -5.41 16.22
CA LEU A 238 46.90 -6.20 16.44
C LEU A 238 45.65 -5.33 16.63
N ILE A 239 45.76 -4.21 17.35
CA ILE A 239 44.66 -3.24 17.51
C ILE A 239 44.29 -2.64 16.14
N VAL A 240 45.27 -2.17 15.37
CA VAL A 240 45.03 -1.64 14.03
C VAL A 240 44.40 -2.69 13.11
N MET A 241 44.84 -3.94 13.16
CA MET A 241 44.23 -5.04 12.42
C MET A 241 42.77 -5.30 12.83
N ALA A 242 42.48 -5.25 14.14
CA ALA A 242 41.13 -5.41 14.66
C ALA A 242 40.21 -4.26 14.23
N ASP A 243 40.69 -3.02 14.28
CA ASP A 243 39.97 -1.83 13.83
C ASP A 243 39.69 -1.88 12.33
N LEU A 244 40.69 -2.23 11.51
CA LEU A 244 40.52 -2.41 10.07
C LEU A 244 39.53 -3.54 9.75
N HIS A 245 39.58 -4.65 10.49
CA HIS A 245 38.61 -5.74 10.32
C HIS A 245 37.19 -5.31 10.73
N TYR A 246 37.05 -4.57 11.82
CA TYR A 246 35.77 -4.02 12.28
C TYR A 246 35.21 -3.02 11.25
N GLU A 247 36.02 -2.07 10.77
CA GLU A 247 35.62 -1.13 9.72
C GLU A 247 35.23 -1.84 8.43
N ARG A 248 36.01 -2.83 7.99
CA ARG A 248 35.69 -3.60 6.79
C ARG A 248 34.37 -4.34 6.97
N THR A 249 34.16 -4.97 8.12
CA THR A 249 32.91 -5.66 8.44
C THR A 249 31.72 -4.69 8.50
N LEU A 250 31.91 -3.51 9.10
CA LEU A 250 30.90 -2.46 9.19
C LEU A 250 30.51 -1.94 7.80
N LYS A 251 31.51 -1.64 6.96
CA LYS A 251 31.36 -1.19 5.58
C LYS A 251 30.65 -2.25 4.72
N THR A 252 31.05 -3.52 4.83
CA THR A 252 30.51 -4.60 3.99
C THR A 252 29.14 -5.10 4.45
N LYS A 253 28.94 -5.34 5.75
CA LYS A 253 27.68 -5.94 6.24
C LYS A 253 26.58 -4.92 6.46
N TYR A 254 26.87 -3.76 7.05
CA TYR A 254 25.84 -2.82 7.48
C TYR A 254 25.67 -1.66 6.50
N ILE A 255 26.75 -0.98 6.11
CA ILE A 255 26.65 0.19 5.22
C ILE A 255 26.16 -0.22 3.83
N ARG A 256 26.61 -1.36 3.28
CA ARG A 256 26.12 -1.86 1.99
C ARG A 256 24.63 -2.17 2.01
N GLN A 257 24.14 -2.83 3.07
CA GLN A 257 22.72 -3.16 3.19
C GLN A 257 21.88 -1.89 3.40
N LEU A 258 22.37 -0.93 4.18
CA LEU A 258 21.71 0.37 4.33
C LEU A 258 21.62 1.11 2.99
N LYS A 259 22.68 1.09 2.17
CA LYS A 259 22.65 1.68 0.81
C LYS A 259 21.60 1.02 -0.08
N ILE A 260 21.48 -0.31 -0.04
CA ILE A 260 20.46 -1.05 -0.80
C ILE A 260 19.05 -0.66 -0.31
N LEU A 261 18.82 -0.61 1.00
CA LEU A 261 17.54 -0.19 1.56
C LEU A 261 17.18 1.25 1.20
N LEU A 262 18.16 2.16 1.23
CA LEU A 262 17.96 3.54 0.79
C LEU A 262 17.61 3.62 -0.70
N GLN A 263 18.23 2.80 -1.55
CA GLN A 263 17.88 2.74 -2.97
C GLN A 263 16.47 2.20 -3.18
N ILE A 264 16.10 1.10 -2.51
CA ILE A 264 14.74 0.55 -2.57
C ILE A 264 13.71 1.60 -2.11
N LYS A 265 13.99 2.34 -1.03
CA LYS A 265 13.12 3.43 -0.57
C LYS A 265 12.96 4.51 -1.65
N ARG A 266 14.05 4.93 -2.30
CA ARG A 266 14.01 5.93 -3.38
C ARG A 266 13.20 5.42 -4.57
N ASP A 267 13.44 4.19 -5.01
CA ASP A 267 12.73 3.58 -6.14
C ASP A 267 11.24 3.42 -5.84
N ASN A 268 10.88 3.01 -4.62
CA ASN A 268 9.49 2.89 -4.19
C ASN A 268 8.80 4.26 -4.12
N ASN A 269 9.51 5.30 -3.68
CA ASN A 269 8.97 6.66 -3.66
C ASN A 269 8.70 7.15 -5.10
N GLU A 270 9.63 6.90 -6.03
CA GLU A 270 9.44 7.28 -7.42
C GLU A 270 8.28 6.52 -8.08
N LYS A 271 8.18 5.20 -7.86
CA LYS A 271 7.02 4.40 -8.30
C LYS A 271 5.71 4.92 -7.72
N ALA A 272 5.69 5.29 -6.44
CA ALA A 272 4.50 5.85 -5.79
C ALA A 272 4.09 7.19 -6.41
N LYS A 273 5.05 8.08 -6.70
CA LYS A 273 4.78 9.35 -7.39
C LYS A 273 4.22 9.14 -8.80
N ILE A 274 4.84 8.24 -9.58
CA ILE A 274 4.37 7.92 -10.94
C ILE A 274 2.97 7.32 -10.89
N HIS A 275 2.72 6.37 -9.98
CA HIS A 275 1.40 5.76 -9.79
C HIS A 275 0.35 6.80 -9.38
N TYR A 276 0.67 7.67 -8.43
CA TYR A 276 -0.22 8.75 -8.00
C TYR A 276 -0.54 9.71 -9.14
N ALA A 277 0.47 10.16 -9.90
CA ALA A 277 0.28 11.04 -11.04
C ALA A 277 -0.56 10.36 -12.14
N PHE A 278 -0.34 9.08 -12.41
CA PHE A 278 -1.15 8.31 -13.34
C PHE A 278 -2.60 8.18 -12.87
N GLN A 279 -2.82 7.84 -11.60
CA GLN A 279 -4.15 7.69 -11.04
C GLN A 279 -4.91 9.02 -11.04
N LEU A 280 -4.24 10.13 -10.73
CA LEU A 280 -4.82 11.46 -10.81
C LEU A 280 -5.24 11.80 -12.25
N LYS A 281 -4.35 11.60 -13.22
CA LYS A 281 -4.66 11.81 -14.65
C LYS A 281 -5.83 10.94 -15.11
N LYS A 282 -5.84 9.65 -14.74
CA LYS A 282 -6.92 8.72 -15.05
C LYS A 282 -8.25 9.19 -14.46
N ASN A 283 -8.26 9.58 -13.18
CA ASN A 283 -9.48 10.03 -12.51
C ASN A 283 -10.02 11.31 -13.14
N VAL A 284 -9.17 12.31 -13.38
CA VAL A 284 -9.56 13.57 -14.03
C VAL A 284 -10.09 13.30 -15.44
N PHE A 285 -9.39 12.47 -16.22
CA PHE A 285 -9.83 12.11 -17.56
C PHE A 285 -11.17 11.39 -17.56
N LEU A 286 -11.38 10.42 -16.67
CA LEU A 286 -12.66 9.70 -16.58
C LEU A 286 -13.81 10.62 -16.16
N HIS A 287 -13.60 11.50 -15.18
CA HIS A 287 -14.63 12.47 -14.79
C HIS A 287 -14.96 13.43 -15.93
N TRP A 288 -13.94 13.93 -16.63
CA TRP A 288 -14.14 14.78 -17.80
C TRP A 288 -14.86 14.05 -18.94
N MET A 289 -14.49 12.79 -19.20
CA MET A 289 -15.11 11.94 -20.21
C MET A 289 -16.59 11.72 -19.89
N TRP A 290 -16.92 11.29 -18.67
CA TRP A 290 -18.32 11.09 -18.27
C TRP A 290 -19.11 12.38 -18.25
N TYR A 291 -18.55 13.47 -17.73
CA TYR A 291 -19.22 14.77 -17.76
C TYR A 291 -19.52 15.23 -19.20
N THR A 292 -18.57 15.06 -20.12
CA THR A 292 -18.80 15.44 -21.52
C THR A 292 -19.80 14.49 -22.19
N GLU A 293 -19.72 13.18 -21.95
CA GLU A 293 -20.67 12.20 -22.46
C GLU A 293 -22.09 12.48 -21.97
N ASP A 294 -22.29 12.67 -20.66
CA ASP A 294 -23.60 13.00 -20.07
C ASP A 294 -24.16 14.31 -20.65
N MET A 295 -23.33 15.36 -20.73
CA MET A 295 -23.73 16.64 -21.32
C MET A 295 -24.14 16.48 -22.79
N TRP A 296 -23.42 15.68 -23.58
CA TRP A 296 -23.76 15.41 -24.97
C TRP A 296 -25.04 14.58 -25.08
N CYS A 297 -25.21 13.55 -24.26
CA CYS A 297 -26.40 12.72 -24.21
C CYS A 297 -27.64 13.55 -23.86
N GLU A 298 -27.57 14.42 -22.85
CA GLU A 298 -28.68 15.29 -22.45
C GLU A 298 -29.05 16.29 -23.56
N ARG A 299 -28.05 16.96 -24.16
CA ARG A 299 -28.28 17.90 -25.27
C ARG A 299 -28.89 17.21 -26.48
N ASN A 300 -28.38 16.04 -26.85
CA ASN A 300 -28.90 15.27 -27.97
C ASN A 300 -30.33 14.79 -27.67
N TYR A 301 -30.60 14.32 -26.45
CA TYR A 301 -31.94 13.92 -26.04
C TYR A 301 -32.95 15.08 -26.15
N ILE A 302 -32.59 16.28 -25.66
CA ILE A 302 -33.43 17.47 -25.76
C ILE A 302 -33.66 17.85 -27.23
N ALA A 303 -32.61 17.80 -28.06
CA ALA A 303 -32.70 18.13 -29.48
C ALA A 303 -33.60 17.14 -30.24
N GLU A 304 -33.44 15.83 -30.00
CA GLU A 304 -34.27 14.78 -30.57
C GLU A 304 -35.72 14.88 -30.12
N GLU A 305 -35.97 15.17 -28.84
CA GLU A 305 -37.31 15.35 -28.32
C GLU A 305 -37.99 16.56 -28.96
N PHE A 306 -37.26 17.68 -29.10
CA PHE A 306 -37.76 18.87 -29.75
C PHE A 306 -38.07 18.63 -31.23
N ASP A 307 -37.15 17.98 -31.97
CA ASP A 307 -37.36 17.64 -33.38
C ASP A 307 -38.57 16.71 -33.55
N ARG A 308 -38.71 15.69 -32.69
CA ARG A 308 -39.88 14.80 -32.67
C ARG A 308 -41.18 15.59 -32.45
N LYS A 309 -41.22 16.47 -31.43
CA LYS A 309 -42.40 17.30 -31.14
C LYS A 309 -42.74 18.22 -32.31
N LYS A 310 -41.72 18.84 -32.93
CA LYS A 310 -41.88 19.73 -34.08
C LYS A 310 -42.45 18.98 -35.29
N LYS A 311 -41.88 17.82 -35.64
CA LYS A 311 -42.37 16.96 -36.73
C LYS A 311 -43.80 16.51 -36.49
N LEU A 312 -44.12 16.08 -35.26
CA LEU A 312 -45.49 15.67 -34.91
C LEU A 312 -46.46 16.84 -35.02
N SER A 313 -46.10 18.03 -34.52
CA SER A 313 -46.93 19.22 -34.64
C SER A 313 -47.16 19.62 -36.10
N GLN A 314 -46.15 19.55 -36.95
CA GLN A 314 -46.28 19.82 -38.38
C GLN A 314 -47.17 18.80 -39.08
N ALA A 315 -46.98 17.51 -38.79
CA ALA A 315 -47.79 16.44 -39.34
C ALA A 315 -49.26 16.58 -38.92
N LEU A 316 -49.53 16.86 -37.64
CA LEU A 316 -50.89 17.09 -37.14
C LEU A 316 -51.53 18.34 -37.76
N LYS A 317 -50.77 19.42 -37.94
CA LYS A 317 -51.27 20.62 -38.63
C LYS A 317 -51.65 20.30 -40.07
N GLN A 318 -50.79 19.59 -40.80
CA GLN A 318 -51.08 19.21 -42.19
C GLN A 318 -52.26 18.24 -42.27
N PHE A 319 -52.35 17.29 -41.35
CA PHE A 319 -53.48 16.38 -41.25
C PHE A 319 -54.80 17.13 -41.04
N LYS A 320 -54.84 18.08 -40.09
CA LYS A 320 -56.02 18.93 -39.86
C LYS A 320 -56.43 19.70 -41.11
N LEU A 321 -55.48 20.32 -41.81
CA LEU A 321 -55.74 21.02 -43.07
C LEU A 321 -56.28 20.08 -44.15
N ASN A 322 -55.72 18.87 -44.26
CA ASN A 322 -56.19 17.87 -45.22
C ASN A 322 -57.62 17.40 -44.90
N VAL A 323 -57.93 17.17 -43.61
CA VAL A 323 -59.29 16.80 -43.17
C VAL A 323 -60.28 17.91 -43.45
N GLN A 324 -59.94 19.17 -43.13
CA GLN A 324 -60.78 20.33 -43.46
C GLN A 324 -61.00 20.44 -44.97
N GLY A 325 -59.94 20.31 -45.76
CA GLY A 325 -60.02 20.31 -47.22
C GLY A 325 -60.87 19.17 -47.78
N TYR A 326 -60.82 17.98 -47.17
CA TYR A 326 -61.69 16.87 -47.52
C TYR A 326 -63.17 17.15 -47.23
N ILE A 327 -63.48 17.69 -46.04
CA ILE A 327 -64.85 18.04 -45.66
C ILE A 327 -65.44 19.06 -46.63
N LEU A 328 -64.70 20.12 -46.97
CA LEU A 328 -65.14 21.13 -47.92
C LEU A 328 -65.38 20.53 -49.31
N LYS A 329 -64.47 19.69 -49.81
CA LYS A 329 -64.65 19.02 -51.10
C LYS A 329 -65.84 18.08 -51.12
N LYS A 330 -66.09 17.38 -50.00
CA LYS A 330 -67.26 16.52 -49.85
C LYS A 330 -68.54 17.35 -49.90
N GLN A 331 -68.60 18.45 -49.16
CA GLN A 331 -69.76 19.35 -49.19
C GLN A 331 -70.04 19.87 -50.61
N VAL A 332 -69.01 20.31 -51.34
CA VAL A 332 -69.17 20.75 -52.74
C VAL A 332 -69.68 19.61 -53.64
N ALA A 333 -69.23 18.37 -53.40
CA ALA A 333 -69.72 17.21 -54.15
C ALA A 333 -71.19 16.89 -53.83
N ASP A 334 -71.57 16.97 -52.56
CA ASP A 334 -72.96 16.77 -52.11
C ASP A 334 -73.87 17.87 -52.71
N ASP A 335 -73.48 19.15 -52.62
CA ASP A 335 -74.21 20.28 -53.22
C ASP A 335 -74.36 20.14 -54.74
N TYR A 336 -73.31 19.68 -55.42
CA TYR A 336 -73.36 19.43 -56.87
C TYR A 336 -74.32 18.30 -57.22
N TYR A 337 -74.32 17.22 -56.43
CA TYR A 337 -75.23 16.11 -56.61
C TYR A 337 -76.69 16.56 -56.39
N ASP A 338 -76.97 17.31 -55.34
CA ASP A 338 -78.30 17.86 -55.06
C ASP A 338 -78.79 18.77 -56.18
N LEU A 339 -77.91 19.64 -56.70
CA LEU A 339 -78.22 20.47 -57.85
C LEU A 339 -78.54 19.62 -59.09
N PHE A 340 -77.74 18.59 -59.36
CA PHE A 340 -77.96 17.70 -60.49
C PHE A 340 -79.31 16.97 -60.39
N VAL A 341 -79.63 16.39 -59.24
CA VAL A 341 -80.91 15.72 -58.99
C VAL A 341 -82.07 16.70 -59.13
N THR A 342 -81.95 17.89 -58.54
CA THR A 342 -82.97 18.94 -58.63
C THR A 342 -83.22 19.33 -60.09
N GLN A 343 -82.17 19.60 -60.87
CA GLN A 343 -82.29 19.91 -62.29
C GLN A 343 -82.93 18.78 -63.09
N MET A 344 -82.57 17.53 -62.80
CA MET A 344 -83.16 16.36 -63.45
C MET A 344 -84.67 16.27 -63.16
N VAL A 345 -85.07 16.40 -61.90
CA VAL A 345 -86.48 16.39 -61.49
C VAL A 345 -87.24 17.55 -62.13
N PHE A 346 -86.71 18.77 -62.11
CA PHE A 346 -87.34 19.92 -62.75
C PHE A 346 -87.51 19.75 -64.26
N ARG A 347 -86.53 19.16 -64.95
CA ARG A 347 -86.66 18.84 -66.38
C ARG A 347 -87.81 17.87 -66.62
N LYS A 348 -87.88 16.79 -65.84
CA LYS A 348 -88.97 15.80 -65.93
C LYS A 348 -90.33 16.37 -65.57
N PHE A 349 -90.38 17.23 -64.56
CA PHE A 349 -91.60 17.92 -64.18
C PHE A 349 -92.08 18.89 -65.28
N LYS A 350 -91.16 19.65 -65.90
CA LYS A 350 -91.48 20.51 -67.05
C LYS A 350 -92.01 19.72 -68.24
N GLU A 351 -91.39 18.57 -68.55
CA GLU A 351 -91.87 17.64 -69.59
C GLU A 351 -93.31 17.18 -69.28
N ALA A 352 -93.58 16.75 -68.04
CA ALA A 352 -94.92 16.33 -67.60
C ALA A 352 -95.96 17.47 -67.70
N ILE A 353 -95.63 18.67 -67.24
CA ILE A 353 -96.51 19.85 -67.38
C ILE A 353 -96.80 20.15 -68.86
N SER A 354 -95.81 20.02 -69.74
CA SER A 354 -96.02 20.24 -71.17
C SER A 354 -97.02 19.25 -71.76
N ILE A 355 -96.98 17.98 -71.33
CA ILE A 355 -97.96 16.96 -71.74
C ILE A 355 -99.35 17.33 -71.23
N VAL A 356 -99.49 17.65 -69.94
CA VAL A 356 -100.77 18.04 -69.34
C VAL A 356 -101.36 19.28 -70.01
N LYS A 357 -100.55 20.30 -70.30
CA LYS A 357 -101.00 21.50 -71.04
C LYS A 357 -101.54 21.14 -72.43
N LYS A 358 -100.84 20.29 -73.19
CA LYS A 358 -101.32 19.84 -74.50
C LYS A 358 -102.66 19.10 -74.39
N GLU A 359 -102.82 18.24 -73.39
CA GLU A 359 -104.11 17.58 -73.15
C GLU A 359 -105.22 18.56 -72.78
N GLN A 360 -104.91 19.55 -71.94
CA GLN A 360 -105.84 20.62 -71.55
C GLN A 360 -106.27 21.43 -72.77
N ASP A 361 -105.33 21.81 -73.63
CA ASP A 361 -105.59 22.56 -74.86
C ASP A 361 -106.50 21.76 -75.81
N LEU A 362 -106.25 20.45 -75.96
CA LEU A 362 -107.11 19.56 -76.74
C LEU A 362 -108.53 19.46 -76.15
N LYS A 363 -108.64 19.32 -74.82
CA LYS A 363 -109.94 19.31 -74.12
C LYS A 363 -110.67 20.64 -74.29
N PHE A 364 -109.96 21.76 -74.21
CA PHE A 364 -110.51 23.10 -74.40
C PHE A 364 -110.99 23.32 -75.83
N GLN A 365 -110.21 22.93 -76.84
CA GLN A 365 -110.64 22.97 -78.25
C GLN A 365 -111.89 22.12 -78.49
N LYS A 366 -111.97 20.92 -77.88
CA LYS A 366 -113.19 20.10 -77.94
C LYS A 366 -114.38 20.79 -77.28
N ALA A 367 -114.18 21.41 -76.12
CA ALA A 367 -115.22 22.15 -75.41
C ALA A 367 -115.74 23.33 -76.23
N ILE A 368 -114.85 24.11 -76.87
CA ILE A 368 -115.24 25.21 -77.78
C ILE A 368 -116.06 24.67 -78.95
N LYS A 369 -115.59 23.60 -79.60
CA LYS A 369 -116.33 22.98 -80.72
C LYS A 369 -117.73 22.54 -80.29
N TYR A 370 -117.83 21.84 -79.16
CA TYR A 370 -119.11 21.40 -78.61
C TYR A 370 -120.02 22.58 -78.27
N TYR A 371 -119.50 23.63 -77.63
CA TYR A 371 -120.25 24.84 -77.32
C TYR A 371 -120.79 25.51 -78.58
N ASN A 372 -119.96 25.69 -79.60
CA ASN A 372 -120.36 26.28 -80.88
C ASN A 372 -121.40 25.42 -81.60
N SER A 373 -121.22 24.10 -81.66
CA SER A 373 -122.20 23.18 -82.24
C SER A 373 -123.53 23.23 -81.49
N ASN A 374 -123.51 23.26 -80.14
CA ASN A 374 -124.71 23.39 -79.33
C ASN A 374 -125.40 24.74 -79.53
N LEU A 375 -124.63 25.83 -79.65
CA LEU A 375 -125.16 27.16 -79.96
C LEU A 375 -125.85 27.18 -81.33
N LEU A 376 -125.19 26.64 -82.37
CA LEU A 376 -125.77 26.50 -83.70
C LEU A 376 -127.03 25.64 -83.68
N PHE A 377 -127.02 24.52 -82.95
CA PHE A 377 -128.19 23.66 -82.79
C PHE A 377 -129.36 24.41 -82.13
N LYS A 378 -129.09 25.18 -81.06
CA LYS A 378 -130.10 26.02 -80.40
C LYS A 378 -130.67 27.07 -81.35
N ILE A 379 -129.81 27.82 -82.06
CA ILE A 379 -130.22 28.84 -83.05
C ILE A 379 -131.07 28.20 -84.15
N PHE A 380 -130.63 27.08 -84.72
CA PHE A 380 -131.35 26.37 -85.76
C PHE A 380 -132.70 25.84 -85.27
N THR A 381 -132.77 25.35 -84.03
CA THR A 381 -134.02 24.91 -83.41
C THR A 381 -134.99 26.08 -83.28
N CYS A 382 -134.53 27.22 -82.75
CA CYS A 382 -135.34 28.45 -82.68
C CYS A 382 -135.82 28.90 -84.06
N TRP A 383 -134.94 28.89 -85.06
CA TRP A 383 -135.26 29.25 -86.45
C TRP A 383 -136.31 28.29 -87.05
N ARG A 384 -136.19 26.99 -86.82
CA ARG A 384 -137.19 26.00 -87.28
C ARG A 384 -138.56 26.18 -86.60
N THR A 385 -138.60 26.62 -85.35
CA THR A 385 -139.84 26.95 -84.64
C THR A 385 -140.40 28.33 -84.99
N LEU A 386 -139.61 29.19 -85.63
CA LEU A 386 -139.97 30.57 -85.96
C LEU A 386 -141.23 30.68 -86.84
N PRO A 387 -141.47 29.84 -87.88
CA PRO A 387 -142.70 29.89 -88.65
C PRO A 387 -143.95 29.62 -87.80
N ALA A 388 -143.88 28.66 -86.87
CA ALA A 388 -144.97 28.35 -85.96
C ALA A 388 -145.22 29.51 -84.98
N LEU A 389 -144.14 30.10 -84.43
CA LEU A 389 -144.22 31.29 -83.58
C LEU A 389 -144.79 32.51 -84.34
N ASN A 390 -144.37 32.73 -85.59
CA ASN A 390 -144.87 33.79 -86.45
C ASN A 390 -146.33 33.56 -86.86
N ALA A 391 -146.76 32.31 -87.05
CA ALA A 391 -148.16 31.99 -87.28
C ALA A 391 -149.01 32.32 -86.04
N LEU A 392 -148.53 31.96 -84.85
CA LEU A 392 -149.18 32.28 -83.58
C LEU A 392 -149.23 33.79 -83.33
N LYS A 393 -148.15 34.53 -83.64
CA LYS A 393 -148.12 36.00 -83.58
C LYS A 393 -149.11 36.63 -84.57
N ARG A 394 -149.16 36.14 -85.81
CA ARG A 394 -150.15 36.59 -86.81
C ARG A 394 -151.59 36.30 -86.38
N GLU A 395 -151.85 35.16 -85.76
CA GLU A 395 -153.19 34.85 -85.23
C GLU A 395 -153.56 35.78 -84.06
N GLN A 396 -152.61 36.06 -83.16
CA GLN A 396 -152.80 37.04 -82.09
C GLN A 396 -153.05 38.45 -82.65
N GLU A 397 -152.29 38.88 -83.66
CA GLU A 397 -152.49 40.16 -84.34
C GLU A 397 -153.84 40.21 -85.09
N ALA A 398 -154.23 39.13 -85.79
CA ALA A 398 -155.54 39.04 -86.43
C ALA A 398 -156.68 39.08 -85.39
N ARG A 399 -156.51 38.43 -84.24
CA ARG A 399 -157.45 38.51 -83.12
C ARG A 399 -157.52 39.94 -82.60
N LYS A 400 -156.38 40.59 -82.32
CA LYS A 400 -156.31 42.01 -81.92
C LYS A 400 -156.97 42.92 -82.97
N ALA A 401 -156.77 42.68 -84.26
CA ALA A 401 -157.38 43.44 -85.35
C ALA A 401 -158.91 43.29 -85.35
N ARG A 402 -159.44 42.07 -85.18
CA ARG A 402 -160.89 41.85 -85.03
C ARG A 402 -161.47 42.56 -83.80
N TRP A 403 -160.74 42.56 -82.68
CA TRP A 403 -161.15 43.31 -81.50
C TRP A 403 -161.12 44.83 -81.76
N ARG A 404 -160.09 45.34 -82.44
CA ARG A 404 -159.99 46.76 -82.85
C ARG A 404 -161.13 47.17 -83.79
N GLU A 405 -161.48 46.33 -84.76
CA GLU A 405 -162.62 46.55 -85.67
C GLU A 405 -163.95 46.61 -84.91
N LYS A 406 -164.19 45.68 -83.97
CA LYS A 406 -165.36 45.74 -83.08
C LYS A 406 -165.39 47.00 -82.22
N VAL A 407 -164.24 47.45 -81.72
CA VAL A 407 -164.15 48.70 -80.95
C VAL A 407 -164.46 49.90 -81.84
N LEU A 408 -163.95 49.95 -83.07
CA LEU A 408 -164.24 50.99 -84.06
C LEU A 408 -165.74 51.06 -84.44
N GLN A 409 -166.45 49.93 -84.44
CA GLN A 409 -167.92 49.91 -84.66
C GLN A 409 -168.70 50.55 -83.50
N VAL A 410 -168.17 50.51 -82.28
CA VAL A 410 -168.82 51.09 -81.08
C VAL A 410 -168.34 52.53 -80.83
N VAL A 411 -167.10 52.85 -81.20
CA VAL A 411 -166.45 54.15 -81.01
C VAL A 411 -165.68 54.53 -82.28
N PRO A 412 -166.29 55.27 -83.21
CA PRO A 412 -165.71 55.55 -84.53
C PRO A 412 -164.42 56.38 -84.51
N ASP A 413 -164.22 57.22 -83.48
CA ASP A 413 -163.07 58.14 -83.37
C ASP A 413 -161.85 57.52 -82.64
N TYR A 414 -161.88 56.21 -82.34
CA TYR A 414 -160.79 55.55 -81.62
C TYR A 414 -159.61 55.18 -82.53
N VAL A 415 -158.44 55.76 -82.29
CA VAL A 415 -157.18 55.43 -82.97
C VAL A 415 -156.30 54.56 -82.05
N PRO A 416 -156.01 53.30 -82.41
CA PRO A 416 -155.12 52.45 -81.61
C PRO A 416 -153.67 52.96 -81.64
N PRO A 417 -152.90 52.87 -80.54
CA PRO A 417 -151.47 53.17 -80.53
C PRO A 417 -150.69 52.21 -81.44
N GLU A 418 -149.75 52.75 -82.23
CA GLU A 418 -148.76 51.97 -82.99
C GLU A 418 -147.65 51.50 -82.05
N ASP A 419 -147.45 50.18 -81.97
CA ASP A 419 -146.26 49.53 -81.39
C ASP A 419 -145.50 48.79 -82.48
#